data_AF-A0A6C1T1W8-F1
#
_entry.id   AF-A0A6C1T1W8-F1
#
_cell.length_a   1.000
_cell.length_b   1.000
_cell.length_c   1.000
_cell.angle_alpha   90.00
_cell.angle_beta   90.00
_cell.angle_gamma   90.00
#
_symmetry.space_group_name_H-M   'P 1'
#
loop_
_entity.id
_entity.type
_entity.pdbx_description
1 polymer ?
#
loop_
_entity_poly.entity_id
_entity_poly.type
_entity_poly.pdbx_seq_one_letter_code
_entity_poly.pdbx_strand_id
1 'polypeptide(L)'
;GGSVLGDNAGSNLSGNQHYDISRAVEDGATVPIYYESRLARIELPEDEKPRVDAEIEALTEDEAASEQERLKRKWSTVEALVGAEKRLRMVAEDLVAHFEARVQAMDGKAMVVCMSRRICVELYDRIAALRPDWHSDDDNAGLVKIVMTGSASDPEAWQPHIGGKARRDLLAKRAKDPKDPLKLVIVRDMWLTGFDAPSMHTMYVDKPMRGHGLMQAIARVNRVFRDKPAGLIVDYIGIAQNLKSALGQYSAADQRQAGIDEAEAVAALLERLDVVRAMFHGFDYQLGITGTPQQRLVTLAEALNLILARQDEAAQRETDKEAKKAAHRRFQDAVLALSKAFALSSASDAAREVRDEVGFFQTVRAAMVKAADTSGRSAAERDLAIRQIVNDAVASTEIVDILSAAGLSSPDISILSDEFLAEVGQMEKKNLALEALRKLLNDEIRSRSRSNVIETRKFSERLEEAIARYHTNAISTVEVLQELIALAKDVREARNRGEETGLSPEEVAFFDALAENESAVEVLGNDQLKVIAHELLKTLQANVTVDWAHRDSARARLRVLVKRILRRFGYPPDLQDEAVRGVLAQAEAMLREIA
;
A
#
# COMPACT_ATOMS: atom_id res chain seq x y z
N GLY A 1 -39.54 -67.08 27.16
CA GLY A 1 -39.80 -65.62 27.11
C GLY A 1 -39.57 -65.08 28.49
N GLY A 2 -38.77 -64.05 28.73
CA GLY A 2 -38.30 -63.00 27.86
C GLY A 2 -38.39 -61.73 28.68
N SER A 3 -37.42 -61.50 29.57
CA SER A 3 -37.32 -60.28 30.37
C SER A 3 -35.90 -60.05 30.90
N VAL A 4 -35.48 -58.79 30.74
CA VAL A 4 -34.48 -58.00 31.49
C VAL A 4 -32.98 -58.19 31.19
N LEU A 5 -32.36 -57.03 30.93
CA LEU A 5 -30.95 -56.59 31.12
C LEU A 5 -29.91 -57.02 30.08
N GLY A 6 -29.65 -56.10 29.14
CA GLY A 6 -28.39 -55.98 28.41
C GLY A 6 -27.86 -54.56 28.59
N ASP A 7 -27.07 -54.38 29.65
CA ASP A 7 -26.37 -53.15 30.00
C ASP A 7 -25.03 -53.10 29.24
N ASN A 8 -24.64 -51.90 28.83
CA ASN A 8 -23.29 -51.44 28.45
C ASN A 8 -22.41 -52.30 27.51
N ALA A 9 -22.39 -51.92 26.23
CA ALA A 9 -21.19 -51.98 25.39
C ALA A 9 -21.28 -50.97 24.24
N GLY A 10 -20.87 -49.73 24.51
CA GLY A 10 -20.84 -48.66 23.51
C GLY A 10 -19.93 -47.50 23.91
N SER A 11 -18.85 -47.77 24.64
CA SER A 11 -17.81 -46.78 24.96
C SER A 11 -16.47 -47.27 24.42
N ASN A 12 -15.76 -46.38 23.74
CA ASN A 12 -14.44 -46.51 23.13
C ASN A 12 -14.47 -46.84 21.64
N LEU A 13 -14.58 -45.79 20.79
CA LEU A 13 -13.76 -45.58 19.58
C LEU A 13 -14.19 -44.29 18.85
N SER A 14 -13.85 -43.13 19.43
CA SER A 14 -13.37 -41.95 18.70
C SER A 14 -13.01 -40.90 19.74
N GLY A 15 -11.71 -40.63 19.92
CA GLY A 15 -11.26 -39.50 20.73
C GLY A 15 -11.76 -38.21 20.10
N ASN A 16 -12.88 -37.70 20.60
CA ASN A 16 -13.41 -36.41 20.19
C ASN A 16 -12.53 -35.34 20.85
N GLN A 17 -11.44 -34.98 20.19
CA GLN A 17 -10.72 -33.75 20.52
C GLN A 17 -11.66 -32.59 20.21
N HIS A 18 -12.42 -32.13 21.20
CA HIS A 18 -13.10 -30.85 21.12
C HIS A 18 -12.01 -29.78 20.97
N TYR A 19 -11.80 -29.34 19.73
CA TYR A 19 -10.88 -28.25 19.43
C TYR A 19 -11.56 -26.96 19.86
N ASP A 20 -11.03 -26.38 20.94
CA ASP A 20 -11.61 -25.22 21.60
C ASP A 20 -11.38 -23.95 20.77
N ILE A 21 -12.35 -23.02 20.74
CA ILE A 21 -12.22 -21.79 19.94
C ILE A 21 -11.05 -20.94 20.44
N SER A 22 -10.87 -20.86 21.76
CA SER A 22 -9.73 -20.22 22.41
C SER A 22 -8.40 -20.87 21.99
N ARG A 23 -8.33 -22.21 21.96
CA ARG A 23 -7.12 -22.91 21.49
C ARG A 23 -6.83 -22.65 20.02
N ALA A 24 -7.87 -22.60 19.18
CA ALA A 24 -7.70 -22.25 17.78
C ALA A 24 -7.18 -20.81 17.58
N VAL A 25 -7.55 -19.89 18.46
CA VAL A 25 -7.02 -18.52 18.48
C VAL A 25 -5.58 -18.48 19.01
N GLU A 26 -5.29 -19.19 20.10
CA GLU A 26 -3.94 -19.30 20.69
C GLU A 26 -2.93 -19.95 19.72
N ASP A 27 -3.36 -21.01 19.03
CA ASP A 27 -2.58 -21.73 18.03
C ASP A 27 -2.46 -20.94 16.69
N GLY A 28 -3.13 -19.79 16.59
CA GLY A 28 -3.13 -18.95 15.38
C GLY A 28 -3.85 -19.59 14.19
N ALA A 29 -4.72 -20.59 14.42
CA ALA A 29 -5.55 -21.21 13.40
C ALA A 29 -6.79 -20.36 13.03
N THR A 30 -7.26 -19.52 13.95
CA THR A 30 -8.34 -18.54 13.76
C THR A 30 -8.00 -17.21 14.43
N VAL A 31 -8.65 -16.12 14.01
CA VAL A 31 -8.58 -14.83 14.70
C VAL A 31 -9.75 -14.67 15.69
N PRO A 32 -9.62 -13.84 16.74
CA PRO A 32 -10.74 -13.54 17.66
C PRO A 32 -11.98 -13.01 16.94
N ILE A 33 -13.13 -13.07 17.61
CA ILE A 33 -14.39 -12.47 17.14
C ILE A 33 -14.77 -11.32 18.08
N TYR A 34 -15.04 -10.16 17.51
CA TYR A 34 -15.58 -9.00 18.22
C TYR A 34 -17.05 -8.83 17.87
N TYR A 35 -17.82 -8.35 18.83
CA TYR A 35 -19.26 -8.15 18.69
C TYR A 35 -19.59 -6.69 18.96
N GLU A 36 -20.35 -6.08 18.06
CA GLU A 36 -20.76 -4.69 18.13
C GLU A 36 -22.29 -4.61 18.03
N SER A 37 -22.93 -4.18 19.10
CA SER A 37 -24.39 -3.99 19.12
C SER A 37 -24.76 -2.63 18.55
N ARG A 38 -25.60 -2.59 17.52
CA ARG A 38 -26.11 -1.35 16.91
C ARG A 38 -27.60 -1.14 17.12
N LEU A 39 -28.23 -1.95 17.98
CA LEU A 39 -29.62 -1.81 18.40
C LEU A 39 -29.97 -0.38 18.86
N ALA A 40 -29.09 0.28 19.60
CA ALA A 40 -29.34 1.63 20.12
C ALA A 40 -29.37 2.71 19.02
N ARG A 41 -28.72 2.48 17.87
CA ARG A 41 -28.68 3.40 16.73
C ARG A 41 -29.92 3.27 15.83
N ILE A 42 -30.70 2.20 16.00
CA ILE A 42 -31.91 1.92 15.24
C ILE A 42 -33.10 2.22 16.14
N GLU A 43 -33.72 3.38 15.96
CA GLU A 43 -34.94 3.76 16.68
C GLU A 43 -36.11 2.84 16.33
N LEU A 44 -36.29 1.76 17.09
CA LEU A 44 -37.58 1.10 17.22
C LEU A 44 -38.46 1.93 18.18
N PRO A 45 -39.76 2.09 17.90
CA PRO A 45 -40.69 2.69 18.86
C PRO A 45 -40.56 2.00 20.23
N GLU A 46 -40.42 2.78 21.31
CA GLU A 46 -40.20 2.28 22.68
C GLU A 46 -41.30 1.30 23.13
N ASP A 47 -42.51 1.47 22.62
CA ASP A 47 -43.69 0.62 22.86
C ASP A 47 -43.64 -0.71 22.10
N GLU A 48 -42.90 -0.80 21.00
CA GLU A 48 -42.77 -2.03 20.22
C GLU A 48 -41.59 -2.89 20.69
N LYS A 49 -40.48 -2.31 21.19
CA LYS A 49 -39.26 -3.05 21.60
C LYS A 49 -39.54 -4.29 22.46
N PRO A 50 -40.35 -4.24 23.55
CA PRO A 50 -40.59 -5.42 24.38
C PRO A 50 -41.40 -6.51 23.66
N ARG A 51 -42.29 -6.12 22.73
CA ARG A 51 -43.05 -7.06 21.89
C ARG A 51 -42.14 -7.76 20.91
N VAL A 52 -41.21 -7.01 20.30
CA VAL A 52 -40.21 -7.54 19.37
C VAL A 52 -39.29 -8.54 20.05
N ASP A 53 -38.74 -8.18 21.20
CA ASP A 53 -37.85 -9.07 21.97
C ASP A 53 -38.57 -10.35 22.37
N ALA A 54 -39.82 -10.26 22.85
CA ALA A 54 -40.64 -11.42 23.20
C ALA A 54 -40.99 -12.30 21.98
N GLU A 55 -41.32 -11.70 20.83
CA GLU A 55 -41.62 -12.46 19.61
C GLU A 55 -40.38 -13.12 19.01
N ILE A 56 -39.23 -12.43 19.04
CA ILE A 56 -37.93 -12.98 18.64
C ILE A 56 -37.56 -14.15 19.54
N GLU A 57 -37.70 -13.99 20.86
CA GLU A 57 -37.40 -15.02 21.84
C GLU A 57 -38.28 -16.25 21.65
N ALA A 58 -39.59 -16.05 21.43
CA ALA A 58 -40.54 -17.12 21.16
C ALA A 58 -40.37 -17.81 19.80
N LEU A 59 -39.73 -17.15 18.81
CA LEU A 59 -39.37 -17.77 17.52
C LEU A 59 -38.17 -18.70 17.62
N THR A 60 -37.46 -18.62 18.73
CA THR A 60 -36.15 -19.23 18.89
C THR A 60 -36.10 -20.21 20.08
N GLU A 61 -37.26 -20.56 20.65
CA GLU A 61 -37.47 -21.69 21.58
C GLU A 61 -37.66 -23.03 20.82
N ASP A 62 -37.05 -24.11 21.31
CA ASP A 62 -37.16 -25.46 20.74
C ASP A 62 -38.51 -26.12 21.14
N GLU A 63 -39.55 -25.98 20.31
CA GLU A 63 -40.82 -26.71 20.48
C GLU A 63 -41.09 -27.74 19.37
N ALA A 64 -41.77 -28.83 19.75
CA ALA A 64 -42.03 -30.00 18.91
C ALA A 64 -42.93 -29.69 17.69
N ALA A 65 -42.83 -30.57 16.67
CA ALA A 65 -43.31 -30.42 15.30
C ALA A 65 -44.81 -30.05 15.05
N SER A 66 -45.67 -29.97 16.09
CA SER A 66 -47.08 -29.59 15.95
C SER A 66 -47.34 -28.07 15.89
N GLU A 67 -46.33 -27.23 16.10
CA GLU A 67 -46.43 -25.75 16.21
C GLU A 67 -46.16 -24.99 14.88
N GLN A 68 -46.01 -25.67 13.74
CA GLN A 68 -45.56 -25.04 12.48
C GLN A 68 -46.40 -23.86 12.00
N GLU A 69 -47.72 -23.86 12.22
CA GLU A 69 -48.60 -22.77 11.77
C GLU A 69 -48.52 -21.54 12.70
N ARG A 70 -48.30 -21.75 14.01
CA ARG A 70 -48.05 -20.68 14.99
C ARG A 70 -46.69 -20.03 14.74
N LEU A 71 -45.67 -20.84 14.47
CA LEU A 71 -44.33 -20.39 14.06
C LEU A 71 -44.36 -19.58 12.77
N LYS A 72 -45.13 -19.98 11.75
CA LYS A 72 -45.28 -19.21 10.50
C LYS A 72 -45.89 -17.83 10.73
N ARG A 73 -46.93 -17.74 11.56
CA ARG A 73 -47.56 -16.44 11.90
C ARG A 73 -46.60 -15.54 12.67
N LYS A 74 -45.94 -16.06 13.72
CA LYS A 74 -44.90 -15.33 14.47
C LYS A 74 -43.76 -14.87 13.54
N TRP A 75 -43.32 -15.72 12.62
CA TRP A 75 -42.25 -15.40 11.67
C TRP A 75 -42.65 -14.25 10.73
N SER A 76 -43.91 -14.24 10.26
CA SER A 76 -44.41 -13.15 9.42
C SER A 76 -44.52 -11.81 10.16
N THR A 77 -44.88 -11.82 11.46
CA THR A 77 -44.94 -10.61 12.28
C THR A 77 -43.54 -10.02 12.47
N VAL A 78 -42.58 -10.86 12.88
CA VAL A 78 -41.19 -10.43 13.07
C VAL A 78 -40.57 -9.98 11.73
N GLU A 79 -40.86 -10.68 10.63
CA GLU A 79 -40.39 -10.25 9.30
C GLU A 79 -40.94 -8.87 8.90
N ALA A 80 -42.22 -8.60 9.16
CA ALA A 80 -42.85 -7.31 8.85
C ALA A 80 -42.19 -6.16 9.63
N LEU A 81 -41.84 -6.41 10.89
CA LEU A 81 -41.19 -5.42 11.74
C LEU A 81 -39.70 -5.24 11.40
N VAL A 82 -38.94 -6.33 11.26
CA VAL A 82 -37.52 -6.26 10.86
C VAL A 82 -37.41 -5.58 9.49
N GLY A 83 -38.32 -5.91 8.57
CA GLY A 83 -38.40 -5.31 7.25
C GLY A 83 -39.20 -4.01 7.17
N ALA A 84 -39.47 -3.33 8.29
CA ALA A 84 -40.18 -2.05 8.27
C ALA A 84 -39.36 -0.98 7.54
N GLU A 85 -39.98 -0.22 6.64
CA GLU A 85 -39.28 0.73 5.76
C GLU A 85 -38.40 1.74 6.51
N LYS A 86 -38.93 2.37 7.57
CA LYS A 86 -38.16 3.33 8.38
C LYS A 86 -36.91 2.67 8.97
N ARG A 87 -37.05 1.44 9.49
CA ARG A 87 -35.97 0.66 10.09
C ARG A 87 -34.91 0.28 9.05
N LEU A 88 -35.33 -0.32 7.93
CA LEU A 88 -34.41 -0.73 6.87
C LEU A 88 -33.63 0.45 6.26
N ARG A 89 -34.23 1.63 6.19
CA ARG A 89 -33.50 2.85 5.80
C ARG A 89 -32.38 3.19 6.79
N MET A 90 -32.66 3.19 8.08
CA MET A 90 -31.64 3.44 9.12
C MET A 90 -30.54 2.37 9.08
N VAL A 91 -30.91 1.10 8.92
CA VAL A 91 -29.94 -0.01 8.76
C VAL A 91 -29.05 0.22 7.54
N ALA A 92 -29.62 0.58 6.39
CA ALA A 92 -28.86 0.80 5.16
C ALA A 92 -27.88 1.97 5.28
N GLU A 93 -28.32 3.10 5.84
CA GLU A 93 -27.50 4.30 6.06
C GLU A 93 -26.33 3.99 7.00
N ASP A 94 -26.61 3.34 8.12
CA ASP A 94 -25.60 2.96 9.10
C ASP A 94 -24.61 1.92 8.55
N LEU A 95 -25.12 0.88 7.88
CA LEU A 95 -24.31 -0.18 7.29
C LEU A 95 -23.35 0.35 6.24
N VAL A 96 -23.81 1.22 5.33
CA VAL A 96 -22.96 1.85 4.32
C VAL A 96 -21.86 2.67 4.98
N ALA A 97 -22.22 3.54 5.94
CA ALA A 97 -21.25 4.38 6.64
C ALA A 97 -20.22 3.55 7.44
N HIS A 98 -20.67 2.51 8.14
CA HIS A 98 -19.80 1.60 8.88
C HIS A 98 -18.88 0.82 7.94
N PHE A 99 -19.42 0.31 6.83
CA PHE A 99 -18.66 -0.48 5.87
C PHE A 99 -17.56 0.34 5.18
N GLU A 100 -17.86 1.57 4.78
CA GLU A 100 -16.87 2.48 4.22
C GLU A 100 -15.73 2.77 5.19
N ALA A 101 -16.07 3.09 6.45
CA ALA A 101 -15.06 3.31 7.50
C ALA A 101 -14.17 2.08 7.70
N ARG A 102 -14.76 0.88 7.66
CA ARG A 102 -14.03 -0.38 7.78
C ARG A 102 -13.10 -0.65 6.62
N VAL A 103 -13.57 -0.51 5.38
CA VAL A 103 -12.76 -0.75 4.17
C VAL A 103 -11.63 0.26 4.05
N GLN A 104 -11.85 1.51 4.49
CA GLN A 104 -10.78 2.51 4.60
C GLN A 104 -9.71 2.12 5.63
N ALA A 105 -10.11 1.56 6.77
CA ALA A 105 -9.19 1.14 7.83
C ALA A 105 -8.43 -0.17 7.49
N MET A 106 -9.08 -1.09 6.77
CA MET A 106 -8.52 -2.38 6.40
C MET A 106 -9.23 -2.95 5.17
N ASP A 107 -8.45 -3.34 4.15
CA ASP A 107 -9.01 -4.00 2.97
C ASP A 107 -9.59 -5.38 3.32
N GLY A 108 -10.82 -5.62 2.88
CA GLY A 108 -11.45 -6.94 2.92
C GLY A 108 -12.92 -6.87 2.54
N LYS A 109 -13.67 -7.91 2.91
CA LYS A 109 -15.05 -8.12 2.44
C LYS A 109 -16.01 -8.32 3.60
N ALA A 110 -17.28 -8.07 3.35
CA ALA A 110 -18.33 -8.23 4.34
C ALA A 110 -19.54 -9.03 3.82
N MET A 111 -20.24 -9.66 4.76
CA MET A 111 -21.52 -10.34 4.55
C MET A 111 -22.62 -9.58 5.27
N VAL A 112 -23.82 -9.53 4.69
CA VAL A 112 -25.04 -9.12 5.37
C VAL A 112 -25.99 -10.29 5.43
N VAL A 113 -26.44 -10.65 6.64
CA VAL A 113 -27.36 -11.78 6.87
C VAL A 113 -28.73 -11.21 7.22
N CYS A 114 -29.66 -11.29 6.27
CA CYS A 114 -31.02 -10.79 6.41
C CYS A 114 -32.02 -11.89 6.76
N MET A 115 -33.11 -11.53 7.43
CA MET A 115 -34.15 -12.48 7.86
C MET A 115 -34.91 -13.14 6.69
N SER A 116 -35.21 -12.40 5.63
CA SER A 116 -35.99 -12.88 4.48
C SER A 116 -35.43 -12.41 3.13
N ARG A 117 -35.83 -13.08 2.04
CA ARG A 117 -35.44 -12.70 0.67
C ARG A 117 -35.97 -11.32 0.28
N ARG A 118 -37.17 -10.98 0.75
CA ARG A 118 -37.76 -9.65 0.59
C ARG A 118 -36.85 -8.58 1.19
N ILE A 119 -36.43 -8.77 2.44
CA ILE A 119 -35.53 -7.85 3.14
C ILE A 119 -34.17 -7.76 2.43
N CYS A 120 -33.64 -8.87 1.91
CA CYS A 120 -32.40 -8.81 1.12
C CYS A 120 -32.50 -7.85 -0.07
N VAL A 121 -33.60 -7.93 -0.83
CA VAL A 121 -33.82 -7.08 -2.02
C VAL A 121 -34.07 -5.63 -1.61
N GLU A 122 -34.94 -5.39 -0.65
CA GLU A 122 -35.22 -4.03 -0.16
C GLU A 122 -33.96 -3.35 0.42
N LEU A 123 -33.11 -4.09 1.14
CA LEU A 123 -31.85 -3.58 1.65
C LEU A 123 -30.85 -3.30 0.53
N TYR A 124 -30.77 -4.17 -0.48
CA TYR A 124 -29.94 -3.95 -1.66
C TYR A 124 -30.34 -2.68 -2.40
N ASP A 125 -31.64 -2.49 -2.64
CA ASP A 125 -32.16 -1.32 -3.35
C ASP A 125 -31.83 -0.02 -2.60
N ARG A 126 -31.93 -0.04 -1.27
CA ARG A 126 -31.56 1.11 -0.42
C ARG A 126 -30.05 1.38 -0.46
N ILE A 127 -29.21 0.34 -0.40
CA ILE A 127 -27.75 0.49 -0.54
C ILE A 127 -27.40 1.05 -1.92
N ALA A 128 -28.01 0.52 -2.99
CA ALA A 128 -27.81 0.99 -4.35
C ALA A 128 -28.29 2.45 -4.54
N ALA A 129 -29.35 2.87 -3.86
CA ALA A 129 -29.79 4.26 -3.86
C ALA A 129 -28.80 5.19 -3.13
N LEU A 130 -28.21 4.74 -2.01
CA LEU A 130 -27.20 5.50 -1.26
C LEU A 130 -25.84 5.55 -1.97
N ARG A 131 -25.50 4.49 -2.70
CA ARG A 131 -24.25 4.32 -3.46
C ARG A 131 -24.53 3.71 -4.84
N PRO A 132 -24.94 4.53 -5.82
CA PRO A 132 -25.27 4.05 -7.16
C PRO A 132 -24.08 3.38 -7.87
N ASP A 133 -22.86 3.77 -7.54
CA ASP A 133 -21.60 3.23 -8.06
C ASP A 133 -21.29 1.81 -7.56
N TRP A 134 -21.93 1.35 -6.48
CA TRP A 134 -21.74 -0.02 -5.97
C TRP A 134 -22.57 -1.04 -6.75
N HIS A 135 -23.64 -0.58 -7.39
CA HIS A 135 -24.55 -1.41 -8.17
C HIS A 135 -23.97 -1.72 -9.56
N SER A 136 -24.30 -2.90 -10.07
CA SER A 136 -24.14 -3.25 -11.48
C SER A 136 -25.11 -4.37 -11.84
N ASP A 137 -25.67 -4.34 -13.04
CA ASP A 137 -26.47 -5.44 -13.59
C ASP A 137 -25.59 -6.62 -14.03
N ASP A 138 -24.31 -6.38 -14.34
CA ASP A 138 -23.37 -7.44 -14.72
C ASP A 138 -22.88 -8.20 -13.48
N ASP A 139 -23.06 -9.51 -13.45
CA ASP A 139 -22.59 -10.39 -12.38
C ASP A 139 -21.07 -10.50 -12.28
N ASN A 140 -20.31 -10.00 -13.26
CA ASN A 140 -18.86 -9.86 -13.20
C ASN A 140 -18.40 -8.53 -12.60
N ALA A 141 -19.32 -7.58 -12.39
CA ALA A 141 -19.04 -6.26 -11.87
C ALA A 141 -19.90 -5.93 -10.64
N GLY A 142 -19.76 -4.72 -10.11
CA GLY A 142 -20.45 -4.26 -8.91
C GLY A 142 -19.74 -4.66 -7.62
N LEU A 143 -19.87 -3.78 -6.63
CA LEU A 143 -19.30 -3.90 -5.29
C LEU A 143 -20.24 -4.64 -4.33
N VAL A 144 -21.56 -4.58 -4.58
CA VAL A 144 -22.58 -5.28 -3.81
C VAL A 144 -23.39 -6.25 -4.68
N LYS A 145 -23.66 -7.46 -4.17
CA LYS A 145 -24.56 -8.45 -4.83
C LYS A 145 -25.39 -9.23 -3.80
N ILE A 146 -26.56 -9.70 -4.21
CA ILE A 146 -27.38 -10.64 -3.44
C ILE A 146 -27.12 -12.07 -3.89
N VAL A 147 -26.92 -12.98 -2.94
CA VAL A 147 -26.84 -14.42 -3.17
C VAL A 147 -28.05 -15.10 -2.53
N MET A 148 -29.02 -15.45 -3.37
CA MET A 148 -30.20 -16.19 -2.96
C MET A 148 -30.65 -17.19 -4.02
N THR A 149 -31.43 -18.19 -3.59
CA THR A 149 -32.23 -19.02 -4.48
C THR A 149 -33.60 -18.40 -4.72
N GLY A 150 -34.20 -18.77 -5.85
CA GLY A 150 -35.56 -18.39 -6.18
C GLY A 150 -36.17 -19.31 -7.22
N SER A 151 -37.36 -18.92 -7.64
CA SER A 151 -38.29 -19.63 -8.49
C SER A 151 -38.95 -18.65 -9.46
N ALA A 152 -39.55 -19.16 -10.53
CA ALA A 152 -40.26 -18.34 -11.51
C ALA A 152 -41.51 -17.65 -10.93
N SER A 153 -42.03 -18.12 -9.79
CA SER A 153 -43.16 -17.50 -9.08
C SER A 153 -42.77 -16.37 -8.14
N ASP A 154 -41.47 -16.10 -7.97
CA ASP A 154 -41.01 -14.99 -7.14
C ASP A 154 -41.26 -13.63 -7.84
N PRO A 155 -41.44 -12.53 -7.08
CA PRO A 155 -41.68 -11.20 -7.63
C PRO A 155 -40.66 -10.79 -8.70
N GLU A 156 -41.11 -10.00 -9.69
CA GLU A 156 -40.28 -9.55 -10.82
C GLU A 156 -39.01 -8.82 -10.36
N ALA A 157 -39.14 -7.96 -9.34
CA ALA A 157 -38.02 -7.24 -8.73
C ALA A 157 -36.91 -8.16 -8.16
N TRP A 158 -37.21 -9.44 -7.88
CA TRP A 158 -36.23 -10.37 -7.34
C TRP A 158 -35.47 -11.11 -8.43
N GLN A 159 -36.04 -11.19 -9.64
CA GLN A 159 -35.50 -11.98 -10.75
C GLN A 159 -34.05 -11.59 -11.13
N PRO A 160 -33.62 -10.31 -11.12
CA PRO A 160 -32.22 -9.94 -11.36
C PRO A 160 -31.22 -10.54 -10.35
N HIS A 161 -31.69 -10.90 -9.16
CA HIS A 161 -30.88 -11.46 -8.09
C HIS A 161 -30.98 -12.99 -7.99
N ILE A 162 -31.94 -13.59 -8.69
CA ILE A 162 -32.15 -15.03 -8.72
C ILE A 162 -31.32 -15.61 -9.87
N GLY A 163 -30.48 -16.60 -9.58
CA GLY A 163 -29.75 -17.29 -10.62
C GLY A 163 -29.46 -18.75 -10.31
N GLY A 164 -29.14 -19.50 -11.36
CA GLY A 164 -28.77 -20.90 -11.30
C GLY A 164 -27.44 -21.15 -10.58
N LYS A 165 -27.01 -22.41 -10.58
CA LYS A 165 -25.75 -22.82 -9.94
C LYS A 165 -24.54 -22.04 -10.47
N ALA A 166 -24.49 -21.80 -11.79
CA ALA A 166 -23.39 -21.06 -12.43
C ALA A 166 -23.21 -19.64 -11.85
N ARG A 167 -24.31 -18.89 -11.67
CA ARG A 167 -24.27 -17.55 -11.06
C ARG A 167 -23.75 -17.60 -9.63
N ARG A 168 -24.24 -18.55 -8.83
CA ARG A 168 -23.81 -18.69 -7.43
C ARG A 168 -22.33 -19.07 -7.32
N ASP A 169 -21.86 -19.95 -8.19
CA ASP A 169 -20.45 -20.35 -8.25
C ASP A 169 -19.56 -19.16 -8.68
N LEU A 170 -20.02 -18.32 -9.63
CA LEU A 170 -19.35 -17.08 -10.02
C LEU A 170 -19.25 -16.11 -8.84
N LEU A 171 -20.36 -15.78 -8.18
CA LEU A 171 -20.37 -14.85 -7.06
C LEU A 171 -19.52 -15.39 -5.89
N ALA A 172 -19.53 -16.70 -5.65
CA ALA A 172 -18.67 -17.32 -4.65
C ALA A 172 -17.18 -17.16 -5.00
N LYS A 173 -16.80 -17.31 -6.27
CA LYS A 173 -15.42 -17.08 -6.73
C LYS A 173 -15.00 -15.63 -6.53
N ARG A 174 -15.85 -14.68 -6.93
CA ARG A 174 -15.62 -13.24 -6.75
C ARG A 174 -15.50 -12.86 -5.26
N ALA A 175 -16.39 -13.38 -4.42
CA ALA A 175 -16.36 -13.14 -2.98
C ALA A 175 -15.12 -13.74 -2.29
N LYS A 176 -14.51 -14.80 -2.85
CA LYS A 176 -13.27 -15.39 -2.33
C LYS A 176 -12.00 -14.64 -2.76
N ASP A 177 -12.01 -13.99 -3.92
CA ASP A 177 -10.84 -13.26 -4.42
C ASP A 177 -10.73 -11.88 -3.75
N PRO A 178 -9.70 -11.62 -2.92
CA PRO A 178 -9.52 -10.34 -2.23
C PRO A 178 -9.39 -9.13 -3.19
N LYS A 179 -8.89 -9.36 -4.42
CA LYS A 179 -8.67 -8.32 -5.43
C LYS A 179 -9.92 -8.01 -6.26
N ASP A 180 -10.96 -8.86 -6.19
CA ASP A 180 -12.20 -8.62 -6.94
C ASP A 180 -12.97 -7.43 -6.36
N PRO A 181 -13.60 -6.59 -7.21
CA PRO A 181 -14.42 -5.45 -6.80
C PRO A 181 -15.62 -5.79 -5.89
N LEU A 182 -16.12 -7.02 -5.89
CA LEU A 182 -17.24 -7.45 -5.03
C LEU A 182 -16.79 -7.45 -3.56
N LYS A 183 -17.16 -6.43 -2.78
CA LYS A 183 -16.75 -6.32 -1.38
C LYS A 183 -17.89 -6.61 -0.39
N LEU A 184 -19.15 -6.51 -0.79
CA LEU A 184 -20.32 -6.72 0.08
C LEU A 184 -21.28 -7.77 -0.53
N VAL A 185 -21.67 -8.76 0.26
CA VAL A 185 -22.65 -9.78 -0.20
C VAL A 185 -23.81 -9.90 0.78
N ILE A 186 -25.03 -9.80 0.25
CA ILE A 186 -26.27 -9.94 1.01
C ILE A 186 -26.81 -11.36 0.86
N VAL A 187 -27.08 -12.04 1.96
CA VAL A 187 -27.57 -13.42 2.01
C VAL A 187 -28.71 -13.57 3.02
N ARG A 188 -29.55 -14.59 2.84
CA ARG A 188 -30.52 -15.02 3.86
C ARG A 188 -30.05 -16.25 4.64
N ASP A 189 -29.88 -17.37 3.93
CA ASP A 189 -29.32 -18.63 4.50
C ASP A 189 -28.07 -19.11 3.76
N MET A 190 -27.89 -18.64 2.52
CA MET A 190 -26.75 -19.01 1.70
C MET A 190 -25.46 -18.61 2.39
N TRP A 191 -24.44 -19.47 2.26
CA TRP A 191 -23.08 -19.20 2.74
C TRP A 191 -22.93 -19.10 4.27
N LEU A 192 -23.99 -19.30 5.04
CA LEU A 192 -23.88 -19.49 6.50
C LEU A 192 -23.18 -20.82 6.84
N THR A 193 -23.31 -21.81 5.95
CA THR A 193 -22.61 -23.10 6.04
C THR A 193 -21.76 -23.36 4.79
N GLY A 194 -20.59 -23.99 4.98
CA GLY A 194 -19.73 -24.49 3.89
C GLY A 194 -19.02 -23.44 3.01
N PHE A 195 -19.36 -22.16 3.12
CA PHE A 195 -18.64 -21.08 2.45
C PHE A 195 -17.44 -20.63 3.29
N ASP A 196 -16.33 -20.32 2.61
CA ASP A 196 -15.08 -19.91 3.25
C ASP A 196 -14.39 -18.87 2.38
N ALA A 197 -14.20 -17.67 2.94
CA ALA A 197 -13.52 -16.55 2.32
C ALA A 197 -12.65 -15.86 3.40
N PRO A 198 -11.34 -16.16 3.47
CA PRO A 198 -10.48 -15.64 4.54
C PRO A 198 -10.47 -14.10 4.67
N SER A 199 -10.64 -13.40 3.54
CA SER A 199 -10.73 -11.94 3.45
C SER A 199 -12.03 -11.35 4.01
N MET A 200 -13.01 -12.17 4.39
CA MET A 200 -14.24 -11.72 5.01
C MET A 200 -13.95 -11.30 6.47
N HIS A 201 -14.04 -9.99 6.74
CA HIS A 201 -13.70 -9.42 8.05
C HIS A 201 -14.93 -9.02 8.87
N THR A 202 -16.08 -8.78 8.24
CA THR A 202 -17.29 -8.29 8.92
C THR A 202 -18.52 -9.06 8.48
N MET A 203 -19.38 -9.38 9.44
CA MET A 203 -20.72 -9.90 9.21
C MET A 203 -21.73 -8.97 9.88
N TYR A 204 -22.58 -8.35 9.08
CA TYR A 204 -23.75 -7.61 9.54
C TYR A 204 -24.91 -8.58 9.71
N VAL A 205 -25.51 -8.61 10.89
CA VAL A 205 -26.59 -9.52 11.24
C VAL A 205 -27.87 -8.75 11.44
N ASP A 206 -28.85 -9.05 10.59
CA ASP A 206 -30.23 -8.57 10.68
C ASP A 206 -31.21 -9.76 10.59
N LYS A 207 -30.92 -10.81 11.36
CA LYS A 207 -31.65 -12.08 11.38
C LYS A 207 -31.59 -12.73 12.76
N PRO A 208 -32.73 -13.16 13.33
CA PRO A 208 -32.72 -13.94 14.57
C PRO A 208 -32.00 -15.27 14.36
N MET A 209 -30.97 -15.55 15.17
CA MET A 209 -30.19 -16.79 15.10
C MET A 209 -29.82 -17.27 16.51
N ARG A 210 -29.78 -18.60 16.71
CA ARG A 210 -29.39 -19.28 17.96
C ARG A 210 -28.56 -20.54 17.70
N GLY A 211 -27.93 -21.04 18.76
CA GLY A 211 -27.27 -22.35 18.81
C GLY A 211 -26.22 -22.57 17.72
N HIS A 212 -26.17 -23.79 17.18
CA HIS A 212 -25.17 -24.19 16.17
C HIS A 212 -25.24 -23.35 14.89
N GLY A 213 -26.43 -22.92 14.46
CA GLY A 213 -26.60 -22.09 13.26
C GLY A 213 -25.93 -20.72 13.41
N LEU A 214 -26.03 -20.11 14.60
CA LEU A 214 -25.33 -18.88 14.92
C LEU A 214 -23.81 -19.09 14.93
N MET A 215 -23.32 -20.14 15.59
CA MET A 215 -21.89 -20.47 15.64
C MET A 215 -21.28 -20.70 14.25
N GLN A 216 -22.00 -21.40 13.38
CA GLN A 216 -21.55 -21.66 12.00
C GLN A 216 -21.49 -20.38 11.16
N ALA A 217 -22.42 -19.44 11.38
CA ALA A 217 -22.44 -18.15 10.70
C ALA A 217 -21.27 -17.26 11.17
N ILE A 218 -21.09 -17.06 12.47
CA ILE A 218 -20.01 -16.18 12.97
C ILE A 218 -18.61 -16.71 12.64
N ALA A 219 -18.43 -18.03 12.53
CA ALA A 219 -17.17 -18.63 12.13
C ALA A 219 -16.75 -18.28 10.68
N ARG A 220 -17.61 -17.65 9.88
CA ARG A 220 -17.25 -17.19 8.52
C ARG A 220 -16.27 -16.03 8.54
N VAL A 221 -16.25 -15.23 9.61
CA VAL A 221 -15.38 -14.05 9.72
C VAL A 221 -14.13 -14.29 10.56
N ASN A 222 -13.95 -15.45 11.17
CA ASN A 222 -12.83 -15.71 12.10
C ASN A 222 -11.58 -16.37 11.45
N ARG A 223 -11.54 -16.44 10.11
CA ARG A 223 -10.38 -17.00 9.38
C ARG A 223 -9.18 -16.06 9.39
N VAL A 224 -7.97 -16.61 9.53
CA VAL A 224 -6.72 -15.85 9.44
C VAL A 224 -6.51 -15.36 8.01
N PHE A 225 -6.21 -14.07 7.86
CA PHE A 225 -5.91 -13.46 6.57
C PHE A 225 -5.05 -12.20 6.74
N ARG A 226 -3.80 -12.25 6.26
CA ARG A 226 -2.84 -11.13 6.36
C ARG A 226 -2.80 -10.55 7.79
N ASP A 227 -2.88 -9.23 7.94
CA ASP A 227 -2.87 -8.53 9.22
C ASP A 227 -4.27 -8.39 9.87
N LYS A 228 -5.27 -9.16 9.41
CA LYS A 228 -6.64 -9.10 9.95
C LYS A 228 -6.63 -9.37 11.46
N PRO A 229 -7.04 -8.39 12.29
CA PRO A 229 -6.97 -8.53 13.75
C PRO A 229 -7.98 -9.50 14.31
N ALA A 230 -9.17 -9.51 13.72
CA ALA A 230 -10.34 -10.23 14.19
C ALA A 230 -11.42 -10.30 13.11
N GLY A 231 -12.39 -11.18 13.30
CA GLY A 231 -13.71 -11.05 12.68
C GLY A 231 -14.60 -10.13 13.49
N LEU A 232 -15.44 -9.33 12.84
CA LEU A 232 -16.42 -8.46 13.49
C LEU A 232 -17.84 -8.93 13.17
N ILE A 233 -18.67 -9.04 14.20
CA ILE A 233 -20.11 -9.22 14.10
C ILE A 233 -20.78 -7.90 14.46
N VAL A 234 -21.49 -7.30 13.52
CA VAL A 234 -22.29 -6.08 13.74
C VAL A 234 -23.75 -6.49 13.81
N ASP A 235 -24.40 -6.22 14.93
CA ASP A 235 -25.74 -6.73 15.21
C ASP A 235 -26.79 -5.61 15.21
N TYR A 236 -27.76 -5.75 14.31
CA TYR A 236 -28.90 -4.84 14.17
C TYR A 236 -30.19 -5.37 14.80
N ILE A 237 -30.18 -6.61 15.33
CA ILE A 237 -31.39 -7.30 15.80
C ILE A 237 -31.35 -7.74 17.26
N GLY A 238 -30.18 -7.97 17.85
CA GLY A 238 -30.06 -8.35 19.28
C GLY A 238 -29.79 -9.82 19.55
N ILE A 239 -28.81 -10.40 18.86
CA ILE A 239 -28.31 -11.75 19.10
C ILE A 239 -27.30 -11.86 20.24
N ALA A 240 -26.91 -10.78 20.94
CA ALA A 240 -25.93 -10.82 22.04
C ALA A 240 -26.14 -11.96 23.05
N GLN A 241 -27.34 -12.10 23.62
CA GLN A 241 -27.63 -13.14 24.60
C GLN A 241 -27.55 -14.55 23.99
N ASN A 242 -27.99 -14.68 22.74
CA ASN A 242 -27.95 -15.94 21.98
C ASN A 242 -26.51 -16.33 21.65
N LEU A 243 -25.67 -15.35 21.32
CA LEU A 243 -24.25 -15.49 21.08
C LEU A 243 -23.54 -15.92 22.37
N LYS A 244 -23.80 -15.22 23.48
CA LYS A 244 -23.26 -15.56 24.80
C LYS A 244 -23.68 -16.97 25.25
N SER A 245 -24.93 -17.36 24.99
CA SER A 245 -25.46 -18.69 25.32
C SER A 245 -24.85 -19.79 24.44
N ALA A 246 -24.68 -19.52 23.14
CA ALA A 246 -24.04 -20.44 22.21
C ALA A 246 -22.53 -20.60 22.50
N LEU A 247 -21.86 -19.53 22.92
CA LEU A 247 -20.47 -19.53 23.38
C LEU A 247 -20.33 -20.09 24.81
N GLY A 248 -21.39 -20.05 25.61
CA GLY A 248 -21.46 -20.62 26.95
C GLY A 248 -21.34 -22.15 26.99
N GLN A 249 -21.49 -22.82 25.84
CA GLN A 249 -21.20 -24.25 25.66
C GLN A 249 -19.69 -24.54 25.52
N TYR A 250 -18.84 -23.50 25.46
CA TYR A 250 -17.39 -23.53 25.35
C TYR A 250 -16.71 -22.96 26.61
N SER A 251 -15.37 -23.00 26.70
CA SER A 251 -14.62 -22.79 27.95
C SER A 251 -14.83 -21.42 28.61
N ALA A 252 -14.50 -21.31 29.90
CA ALA A 252 -14.56 -20.03 30.63
C ALA A 252 -13.58 -18.95 30.11
N ALA A 253 -12.64 -19.31 29.22
CA ALA A 253 -11.79 -18.37 28.50
C ALA A 253 -12.52 -17.80 27.27
N ASP A 254 -13.26 -18.64 26.53
CA ASP A 254 -14.07 -18.21 25.38
C ASP A 254 -15.16 -17.22 25.78
N GLN A 255 -15.79 -17.43 26.94
CA GLN A 255 -16.81 -16.51 27.47
C GLN A 255 -16.28 -15.10 27.78
N ARG A 256 -14.97 -14.94 28.01
CA ARG A 256 -14.32 -13.63 28.22
C ARG A 256 -13.89 -12.95 26.92
N GLN A 257 -13.67 -13.71 25.84
CA GLN A 257 -13.43 -13.18 24.50
C GLN A 257 -14.71 -12.97 23.68
N ALA A 258 -15.80 -13.61 24.09
CA ALA A 258 -17.12 -13.56 23.46
C ALA A 258 -17.77 -12.17 23.60
N GLY A 259 -17.44 -11.27 22.67
CA GLY A 259 -18.10 -10.00 22.50
C GLY A 259 -17.58 -8.91 23.42
N ILE A 260 -16.32 -8.52 23.18
CA ILE A 260 -15.73 -7.28 23.69
C ILE A 260 -16.60 -6.12 23.21
N ASP A 261 -17.14 -5.35 24.17
CA ASP A 261 -17.99 -4.18 23.94
C ASP A 261 -17.23 -3.12 23.10
N GLU A 262 -17.96 -2.36 22.27
CA GLU A 262 -17.42 -1.20 21.55
C GLU A 262 -16.65 -0.28 22.51
N ALA A 263 -17.16 -0.10 23.73
CA ALA A 263 -16.50 0.69 24.77
C ALA A 263 -15.12 0.15 25.17
N GLU A 264 -14.96 -1.17 25.28
CA GLU A 264 -13.67 -1.80 25.59
C GLU A 264 -12.70 -1.71 24.40
N ALA A 265 -13.21 -1.87 23.17
CA ALA A 265 -12.42 -1.70 21.95
C ALA A 265 -11.94 -0.25 21.78
N VAL A 266 -12.78 0.74 22.10
CA VAL A 266 -12.42 2.17 22.12
C VAL A 266 -11.41 2.46 23.23
N ALA A 267 -11.60 1.93 24.43
CA ALA A 267 -10.64 2.10 25.52
C ALA A 267 -9.25 1.55 25.14
N ALA A 268 -9.22 0.37 24.54
CA ALA A 268 -7.99 -0.22 24.01
C ALA A 268 -7.37 0.63 22.89
N LEU A 269 -8.18 1.18 21.97
CA LEU A 269 -7.71 2.11 20.95
C LEU A 269 -7.01 3.32 21.59
N LEU A 270 -7.66 4.00 22.53
CA LEU A 270 -7.13 5.20 23.18
C LEU A 270 -5.86 4.91 23.97
N GLU A 271 -5.82 3.79 24.71
CA GLU A 271 -4.62 3.35 25.43
C GLU A 271 -3.43 3.13 24.47
N ARG A 272 -3.66 2.42 23.36
CA ARG A 272 -2.60 2.17 22.36
C ARG A 272 -2.21 3.45 21.63
N LEU A 273 -3.15 4.36 21.42
CA LEU A 273 -2.87 5.65 20.81
C LEU A 273 -1.95 6.47 21.71
N ASP A 274 -2.23 6.54 23.01
CA ASP A 274 -1.40 7.26 23.97
C ASP A 274 0.02 6.68 24.07
N VAL A 275 0.17 5.36 23.98
CA VAL A 275 1.48 4.70 23.89
C VAL A 275 2.26 5.20 22.67
N VAL A 276 1.63 5.30 21.50
CA VAL A 276 2.29 5.78 20.27
C VAL A 276 2.57 7.28 20.35
N ARG A 277 1.63 8.09 20.85
CA ARG A 277 1.83 9.54 21.09
C ARG A 277 3.02 9.80 22.00
N ALA A 278 3.17 9.02 23.07
CA ALA A 278 4.30 9.13 23.98
C ALA A 278 5.66 8.90 23.29
N MET A 279 5.72 8.07 22.24
CA MET A 279 6.95 7.88 21.47
C MET A 279 7.37 9.14 20.72
N PHE A 280 6.42 10.01 20.37
CA PHE A 280 6.62 11.31 19.74
C PHE A 280 6.75 12.47 20.73
N HIS A 281 6.83 12.22 22.04
CA HIS A 281 6.93 13.29 23.04
C HIS A 281 8.05 14.30 22.71
N GLY A 282 7.71 15.58 22.56
CA GLY A 282 8.63 16.65 22.17
C GLY A 282 8.74 16.90 20.66
N PHE A 283 7.94 16.21 19.85
CA PHE A 283 7.82 16.43 18.41
C PHE A 283 6.36 16.67 18.03
N ASP A 284 6.10 17.79 17.33
CA ASP A 284 4.77 18.11 16.84
C ASP A 284 4.57 17.52 15.45
N TYR A 285 3.75 16.47 15.37
CA TYR A 285 3.40 15.81 14.11
C TYR A 285 2.09 16.33 13.50
N GLN A 286 1.47 17.39 14.02
CA GLN A 286 0.20 17.91 13.50
C GLN A 286 0.27 18.33 12.03
N LEU A 287 1.40 18.90 11.59
CA LEU A 287 1.63 19.25 10.19
C LEU A 287 1.74 18.01 9.28
N GLY A 288 2.09 16.85 9.84
CA GLY A 288 2.05 15.54 9.20
C GLY A 288 0.65 15.06 8.85
N ILE A 289 -0.35 15.58 9.57
CA ILE A 289 -1.76 15.20 9.47
C ILE A 289 -2.54 16.25 8.67
N THR A 290 -2.45 17.51 9.08
CA THR A 290 -3.30 18.60 8.61
C THR A 290 -2.61 19.53 7.60
N GLY A 291 -1.28 19.47 7.50
CA GLY A 291 -0.49 20.36 6.65
C GLY A 291 -0.72 20.14 5.15
N THR A 292 -0.09 21.00 4.35
CA THR A 292 0.03 20.84 2.89
C THR A 292 0.75 19.52 2.55
N PRO A 293 0.58 18.96 1.34
CA PRO A 293 1.30 17.75 0.93
C PRO A 293 2.81 17.80 1.20
N GLN A 294 3.43 18.97 1.00
CA GLN A 294 4.83 19.25 1.28
C GLN A 294 5.13 19.15 2.78
N GLN A 295 4.38 19.87 3.61
CA GLN A 295 4.53 19.81 5.08
C GLN A 295 4.32 18.38 5.60
N ARG A 296 3.38 17.62 5.05
CA ARG A 296 3.15 16.24 5.45
C ARG A 296 4.35 15.33 5.19
N LEU A 297 5.00 15.49 4.03
CA LEU A 297 6.19 14.72 3.66
C LEU A 297 7.38 15.09 4.55
N VAL A 298 7.60 16.37 4.82
CA VAL A 298 8.65 16.85 5.73
C VAL A 298 8.42 16.33 7.15
N THR A 299 7.22 16.46 7.68
CA THR A 299 6.91 15.95 9.03
C THR A 299 7.00 14.42 9.09
N LEU A 300 6.64 13.69 8.02
CA LEU A 300 6.84 12.25 7.94
C LEU A 300 8.32 11.86 7.99
N ALA A 301 9.17 12.59 7.26
CA ALA A 301 10.62 12.43 7.27
C ALA A 301 11.24 12.67 8.66
N GLU A 302 10.86 13.77 9.30
CA GLU A 302 11.32 14.13 10.65
C GLU A 302 10.84 13.11 11.69
N ALA A 303 9.58 12.67 11.58
CA ALA A 303 9.00 11.62 12.42
C ALA A 303 9.77 10.30 12.30
N LEU A 304 10.13 9.89 11.09
CA LEU A 304 10.93 8.68 10.85
C LEU A 304 12.31 8.78 11.51
N ASN A 305 13.02 9.89 11.29
CA ASN A 305 14.34 10.12 11.88
C ASN A 305 14.29 10.12 13.41
N LEU A 306 13.28 10.77 14.00
CA LEU A 306 13.07 10.80 15.44
C LEU A 306 12.88 9.39 16.02
N ILE A 307 11.98 8.60 15.42
CA ILE A 307 11.66 7.26 15.91
C ILE A 307 12.87 6.33 15.78
N LEU A 308 13.59 6.37 14.66
CA LEU A 308 14.81 5.59 14.46
C LEU A 308 15.87 5.94 15.52
N ALA A 309 16.16 7.23 15.71
CA ALA A 309 17.12 7.68 16.72
C ALA A 309 16.75 7.17 18.12
N ARG A 310 15.48 7.26 18.51
CA ARG A 310 15.01 6.76 19.81
C ARG A 310 15.10 5.24 19.95
N GLN A 311 14.81 4.50 18.89
CA GLN A 311 14.95 3.04 18.88
C GLN A 311 16.42 2.61 18.97
N ASP A 312 17.32 3.33 18.30
CA ASP A 312 18.76 3.09 18.38
C ASP A 312 19.30 3.40 19.78
N GLU A 313 18.92 4.53 20.37
CA GLU A 313 19.25 4.86 21.76
C GLU A 313 18.75 3.79 22.74
N ALA A 314 17.52 3.30 22.55
CA ALA A 314 16.95 2.24 23.38
C ALA A 314 17.72 0.92 23.18
N ALA A 315 18.03 0.53 21.94
CA ALA A 315 18.77 -0.68 21.64
C ALA A 315 20.22 -0.63 22.17
N GLN A 316 20.86 0.54 22.19
CA GLN A 316 22.19 0.71 22.75
C GLN A 316 22.25 0.51 24.27
N ARG A 317 21.15 0.76 24.99
CA ARG A 317 21.05 0.51 26.44
C ARG A 317 20.90 -0.98 26.78
N GLU A 318 20.47 -1.79 25.82
CA GLU A 318 20.29 -3.22 26.00
C GLU A 318 21.59 -3.98 25.77
N THR A 319 21.79 -5.07 26.51
CA THR A 319 22.96 -5.96 26.36
C THR A 319 22.61 -7.25 25.63
N ASP A 320 21.37 -7.71 25.76
CA ASP A 320 20.86 -8.92 25.13
C ASP A 320 20.47 -8.70 23.65
N LYS A 321 20.71 -9.71 22.82
CA LYS A 321 20.47 -9.65 21.37
C LYS A 321 18.97 -9.61 21.03
N GLU A 322 18.12 -10.30 21.77
CA GLU A 322 16.68 -10.29 21.54
C GLU A 322 16.05 -9.00 22.09
N ALA A 323 16.52 -8.50 23.23
CA ALA A 323 16.14 -7.20 23.76
C ALA A 323 16.45 -6.05 22.78
N LYS A 324 17.63 -6.08 22.14
CA LYS A 324 17.99 -5.14 21.06
C LYS A 324 17.03 -5.20 19.88
N LYS A 325 16.69 -6.40 19.42
CA LYS A 325 15.72 -6.57 18.32
C LYS A 325 14.32 -6.10 18.71
N ALA A 326 13.92 -6.27 19.96
CA ALA A 326 12.64 -5.76 20.46
C ALA A 326 12.64 -4.23 20.50
N ALA A 327 13.74 -3.59 20.94
CA ALA A 327 13.89 -2.14 20.91
C ALA A 327 13.75 -1.57 19.48
N HIS A 328 14.42 -2.17 18.49
CA HIS A 328 14.30 -1.76 17.07
C HIS A 328 12.93 -2.05 16.42
N ARG A 329 12.07 -2.87 17.05
CA ARG A 329 10.71 -3.15 16.56
C ARG A 329 9.60 -2.49 17.38
N ARG A 330 9.94 -1.86 18.51
CA ARG A 330 9.01 -1.30 19.48
C ARG A 330 7.95 -0.39 18.86
N PHE A 331 8.34 0.50 17.95
CA PHE A 331 7.39 1.40 17.27
C PHE A 331 6.48 0.62 16.31
N GLN A 332 7.06 -0.24 15.48
CA GLN A 332 6.32 -1.04 14.50
C GLN A 332 5.29 -1.96 15.18
N ASP A 333 5.65 -2.54 16.33
CA ASP A 333 4.79 -3.40 17.14
C ASP A 333 3.68 -2.59 17.83
N ALA A 334 4.00 -1.41 18.37
CA ALA A 334 3.01 -0.52 18.98
C ALA A 334 1.99 -0.01 17.96
N VAL A 335 2.44 0.44 16.78
CA VAL A 335 1.55 0.89 15.70
C VAL A 335 0.76 -0.28 15.11
N LEU A 336 1.32 -1.48 15.05
CA LEU A 336 0.55 -2.67 14.67
C LEU A 336 -0.57 -2.92 15.67
N ALA A 337 -0.30 -2.90 16.97
CA ALA A 337 -1.32 -3.07 18.00
C ALA A 337 -2.39 -1.97 17.93
N LEU A 338 -1.97 -0.71 17.74
CA LEU A 338 -2.87 0.43 17.52
C LEU A 338 -3.75 0.21 16.29
N SER A 339 -3.17 -0.21 15.17
CA SER A 339 -3.91 -0.47 13.92
C SER A 339 -4.96 -1.57 14.10
N LYS A 340 -4.62 -2.61 14.86
CA LYS A 340 -5.57 -3.68 15.22
C LYS A 340 -6.73 -3.13 16.06
N ALA A 341 -6.43 -2.34 17.10
CA ALA A 341 -7.45 -1.72 17.95
C ALA A 341 -8.32 -0.70 17.19
N PHE A 342 -7.71 0.08 16.30
CA PHE A 342 -8.41 1.04 15.43
C PHE A 342 -9.32 0.34 14.45
N ALA A 343 -8.84 -0.71 13.77
CA ALA A 343 -9.68 -1.48 12.87
C ALA A 343 -10.92 -1.98 13.62
N LEU A 344 -10.75 -2.52 14.83
CA LEU A 344 -11.82 -3.04 15.69
C LEU A 344 -12.86 -2.02 16.13
N SER A 345 -12.51 -0.74 16.24
CA SER A 345 -13.38 0.33 16.73
C SER A 345 -13.64 1.43 15.68
N SER A 346 -13.22 1.23 14.43
CA SER A 346 -13.17 2.24 13.35
C SER A 346 -14.48 2.98 13.04
N ALA A 347 -15.62 2.41 13.44
CA ALA A 347 -16.93 3.01 13.25
C ALA A 347 -17.48 3.77 14.47
N SER A 348 -16.76 3.75 15.59
CA SER A 348 -17.04 4.56 16.78
C SER A 348 -16.70 6.03 16.53
N ASP A 349 -17.34 6.95 17.25
CA ASP A 349 -17.06 8.38 17.10
C ASP A 349 -15.65 8.74 17.59
N ALA A 350 -15.18 8.10 18.67
CA ALA A 350 -13.81 8.23 19.15
C ALA A 350 -12.77 7.82 18.09
N ALA A 351 -13.00 6.73 17.36
CA ALA A 351 -12.10 6.32 16.29
C ALA A 351 -12.13 7.30 15.10
N ARG A 352 -13.28 7.93 14.81
CA ARG A 352 -13.36 8.95 13.75
C ARG A 352 -12.52 10.17 14.09
N GLU A 353 -12.51 10.61 15.35
CA GLU A 353 -11.73 11.76 15.82
C GLU A 353 -10.22 11.55 15.67
N VAL A 354 -9.74 10.32 15.89
CA VAL A 354 -8.30 10.00 15.86
C VAL A 354 -7.84 9.36 14.54
N ARG A 355 -8.73 9.24 13.55
CA ARG A 355 -8.47 8.52 12.29
C ARG A 355 -7.22 9.01 11.58
N ASP A 356 -7.12 10.31 11.35
CA ASP A 356 -6.04 10.87 10.54
C ASP A 356 -4.69 10.76 11.27
N GLU A 357 -4.71 10.83 12.60
CA GLU A 357 -3.55 10.59 13.46
C GLU A 357 -3.08 9.13 13.41
N VAL A 358 -4.01 8.17 13.51
CA VAL A 358 -3.69 6.75 13.35
C VAL A 358 -3.14 6.46 11.95
N GLY A 359 -3.73 7.08 10.91
CA GLY A 359 -3.28 6.96 9.52
C GLY A 359 -1.85 7.50 9.32
N PHE A 360 -1.50 8.61 9.98
CA PHE A 360 -0.13 9.12 9.97
C PHE A 360 0.85 8.11 10.59
N PHE A 361 0.55 7.56 11.77
CA PHE A 361 1.41 6.56 12.41
C PHE A 361 1.55 5.28 11.59
N GLN A 362 0.47 4.82 10.95
CA GLN A 362 0.49 3.70 10.01
C GLN A 362 1.43 3.97 8.83
N THR A 363 1.43 5.20 8.32
CA THR A 363 2.31 5.62 7.22
C THR A 363 3.78 5.60 7.64
N VAL A 364 4.10 6.12 8.84
CA VAL A 364 5.46 6.03 9.42
C VAL A 364 5.90 4.57 9.53
N ARG A 365 5.06 3.69 10.10
CA ARG A 365 5.37 2.25 10.21
C ARG A 365 5.59 1.61 8.84
N ALA A 366 4.74 1.88 7.87
CA ALA A 366 4.83 1.30 6.53
C ALA A 366 6.15 1.68 5.85
N ALA A 367 6.57 2.95 5.96
CA ALA A 367 7.86 3.40 5.45
C ALA A 367 9.04 2.65 6.09
N MET A 368 9.01 2.44 7.43
CA MET A 368 10.05 1.70 8.14
C MET A 368 10.09 0.21 7.75
N VAL A 369 8.94 -0.44 7.64
CA VAL A 369 8.85 -1.86 7.24
C VAL A 369 9.36 -2.05 5.82
N LYS A 370 8.94 -1.20 4.88
CA LYS A 370 9.37 -1.25 3.48
C LYS A 370 10.87 -1.11 3.32
N ALA A 371 11.50 -0.27 4.14
CA ALA A 371 12.94 -0.11 4.12
C ALA A 371 13.70 -1.25 4.84
N ALA A 372 13.04 -1.97 5.77
CA ALA A 372 13.60 -3.16 6.38
C ALA A 372 13.53 -4.41 5.48
N ASP A 373 12.59 -4.44 4.52
CA ASP A 373 12.30 -5.56 3.62
C ASP A 373 13.27 -5.68 2.43
N THR A 374 14.33 -4.86 2.37
CA THR A 374 15.48 -5.12 1.49
C THR A 374 16.30 -6.28 2.04
N SER A 375 15.82 -7.51 1.80
CA SER A 375 16.46 -8.76 2.20
C SER A 375 17.91 -8.83 1.68
N GLY A 376 18.87 -8.97 2.61
CA GLY A 376 20.30 -9.09 2.30
C GLY A 376 21.17 -7.92 2.77
N ARG A 377 20.56 -6.85 3.28
CA ARG A 377 21.26 -5.61 3.66
C ARG A 377 21.56 -5.50 5.17
N SER A 378 22.75 -4.99 5.51
CA SER A 378 23.19 -4.73 6.89
C SER A 378 22.29 -3.69 7.58
N ALA A 379 22.34 -3.58 8.92
CA ALA A 379 21.54 -2.59 9.65
C ALA A 379 21.81 -1.14 9.17
N ALA A 380 23.04 -0.83 8.76
CA ALA A 380 23.43 0.47 8.21
C ALA A 380 22.82 0.72 6.81
N GLU A 381 22.72 -0.32 5.98
CA GLU A 381 22.13 -0.21 4.64
C GLU A 381 20.60 -0.08 4.66
N ARG A 382 19.95 -0.60 5.72
CA ARG A 382 18.52 -0.37 5.99
C ARG A 382 18.25 1.05 6.47
N ASP A 383 19.09 1.58 7.37
CA ASP A 383 19.01 2.98 7.80
C ASP A 383 19.26 3.94 6.62
N LEU A 384 20.18 3.58 5.71
CA LEU A 384 20.43 4.30 4.48
C LEU A 384 19.22 4.28 3.52
N ALA A 385 18.54 3.15 3.37
CA ALA A 385 17.35 3.05 2.55
C ALA A 385 16.18 3.86 3.12
N ILE A 386 16.01 3.92 4.46
CA ILE A 386 15.01 4.79 5.11
C ILE A 386 15.34 6.25 4.82
N ARG A 387 16.60 6.67 5.03
CA ARG A 387 17.06 8.03 4.74
C ARG A 387 16.92 8.38 3.26
N GLN A 388 17.17 7.46 2.33
CA GLN A 388 16.95 7.68 0.90
C GLN A 388 15.47 7.83 0.53
N ILE A 389 14.58 6.99 1.08
CA ILE A 389 13.13 7.12 0.84
C ILE A 389 12.59 8.44 1.42
N VAL A 390 13.09 8.81 2.60
CA VAL A 390 12.81 10.09 3.26
C VAL A 390 13.33 11.27 2.43
N ASN A 391 14.56 11.18 1.95
CA ASN A 391 15.19 12.21 1.12
C ASN A 391 14.52 12.30 -0.25
N ASP A 392 14.10 11.21 -0.88
CA ASP A 392 13.37 11.22 -2.16
C ASP A 392 11.96 11.83 -2.00
N ALA A 393 11.29 11.53 -0.89
CA ALA A 393 9.99 12.10 -0.55
C ALA A 393 10.07 13.63 -0.36
N VAL A 394 11.08 14.10 0.36
CA VAL A 394 11.34 15.52 0.64
C VAL A 394 11.93 16.24 -0.59
N ALA A 395 12.85 15.62 -1.33
CA ALA A 395 13.47 16.16 -2.54
C ALA A 395 12.53 16.24 -3.75
N SER A 396 11.48 15.42 -3.80
CA SER A 396 10.47 15.55 -4.86
C SER A 396 9.59 16.79 -4.72
N THR A 397 9.43 17.31 -3.49
CA THR A 397 8.54 18.44 -3.18
C THR A 397 9.27 19.75 -2.82
N GLU A 398 10.41 19.70 -2.11
CA GLU A 398 11.13 20.91 -1.65
C GLU A 398 12.06 21.54 -2.70
N ILE A 399 12.39 20.82 -3.78
CA ILE A 399 13.29 21.39 -4.80
C ILE A 399 12.63 22.54 -5.56
N VAL A 400 11.29 22.61 -5.58
CA VAL A 400 10.56 23.74 -6.14
C VAL A 400 10.64 24.98 -5.23
N ASP A 401 10.58 24.80 -3.90
CA ASP A 401 10.58 25.91 -2.95
C ASP A 401 11.99 26.48 -2.67
N ILE A 402 13.05 25.67 -2.68
CA ILE A 402 14.44 26.15 -2.53
C ILE A 402 14.85 27.00 -3.74
N LEU A 403 14.47 26.57 -4.95
CA LEU A 403 14.70 27.35 -6.19
C LEU A 403 13.93 28.68 -6.18
N SER A 404 12.71 28.68 -5.63
CA SER A 404 11.91 29.91 -5.48
C SER A 404 12.45 30.85 -4.39
N ALA A 405 12.95 30.31 -3.27
CA ALA A 405 13.52 31.08 -2.17
C ALA A 405 14.88 31.71 -2.54
N ALA A 406 15.60 31.11 -3.49
CA ALA A 406 16.79 31.67 -4.14
C ALA A 406 16.45 32.63 -5.31
N GLY A 407 15.17 32.92 -5.56
CA GLY A 407 14.72 33.89 -6.56
C GLY A 407 14.70 33.39 -8.01
N LEU A 408 14.75 32.09 -8.26
CA LEU A 408 14.95 31.52 -9.59
C LEU A 408 13.65 30.91 -10.14
N SER A 409 13.05 31.61 -11.10
CA SER A 409 12.03 31.06 -12.01
C SER A 409 12.76 30.45 -13.20
N SER A 410 12.77 29.12 -13.36
CA SER A 410 13.47 28.46 -14.48
C SER A 410 13.02 29.07 -15.82
N PRO A 411 13.97 29.52 -16.66
CA PRO A 411 14.64 28.60 -17.56
C PRO A 411 16.16 28.86 -17.70
N ASP A 412 16.91 27.76 -17.76
CA ASP A 412 18.26 27.63 -18.32
C ASP A 412 19.45 28.46 -17.75
N ILE A 413 20.59 27.76 -17.64
CA ILE A 413 21.98 28.28 -17.65
C ILE A 413 22.51 28.97 -16.37
N SER A 414 21.68 29.58 -15.52
CA SER A 414 22.18 30.33 -14.33
C SER A 414 22.24 29.52 -13.02
N ILE A 415 21.86 28.24 -13.04
CA ILE A 415 21.55 27.47 -11.81
C ILE A 415 22.81 26.91 -11.11
N LEU A 416 23.97 26.85 -11.78
CA LEU A 416 25.26 26.45 -11.19
C LEU A 416 26.29 27.61 -11.19
N SER A 417 25.83 28.83 -10.92
CA SER A 417 26.70 30.00 -10.78
C SER A 417 27.64 29.84 -9.56
N ASP A 418 28.77 30.54 -9.56
CA ASP A 418 29.67 30.54 -8.39
C ASP A 418 28.99 31.08 -7.13
N GLU A 419 28.03 32.00 -7.31
CA GLU A 419 27.19 32.54 -6.25
C GLU A 419 26.27 31.46 -5.65
N PHE A 420 25.55 30.72 -6.50
CA PHE A 420 24.68 29.62 -6.05
C PHE A 420 25.47 28.50 -5.36
N LEU A 421 26.61 28.09 -5.94
CA LEU A 421 27.45 27.03 -5.35
C LEU A 421 28.03 27.48 -3.99
N ALA A 422 28.33 28.76 -3.83
CA ALA A 422 28.74 29.32 -2.54
C ALA A 422 27.59 29.31 -1.51
N GLU A 423 26.37 29.68 -1.90
CA GLU A 423 25.18 29.63 -1.04
C GLU A 423 24.84 28.20 -0.61
N VAL A 424 24.81 27.26 -1.54
CA VAL A 424 24.59 25.82 -1.28
C VAL A 424 25.67 25.27 -0.34
N GLY A 425 26.94 25.65 -0.56
CA GLY A 425 28.05 25.30 0.33
C GLY A 425 27.89 25.85 1.75
N GLN A 426 27.19 26.98 1.93
CA GLN A 426 26.98 27.65 3.22
C GLN A 426 25.70 27.26 3.95
N MET A 427 24.73 26.59 3.30
CA MET A 427 23.46 26.15 3.92
C MET A 427 23.65 25.44 5.26
N GLU A 428 22.85 25.77 6.28
CA GLU A 428 22.91 25.10 7.60
C GLU A 428 22.58 23.61 7.50
N LYS A 429 21.57 23.25 6.70
CA LYS A 429 21.15 21.86 6.45
C LYS A 429 21.98 21.22 5.33
N LYS A 430 23.20 20.75 5.65
CA LYS A 430 24.14 20.17 4.66
C LYS A 430 23.62 18.97 3.87
N ASN A 431 22.79 18.12 4.48
CA ASN A 431 22.18 16.98 3.77
C ASN A 431 21.20 17.42 2.69
N LEU A 432 20.46 18.51 2.94
CA LEU A 432 19.53 19.09 1.96
C LEU A 432 20.29 19.73 0.80
N ALA A 433 21.38 20.44 1.11
CA ALA A 433 22.27 21.05 0.12
C ALA A 433 22.88 20.00 -0.83
N LEU A 434 23.34 18.88 -0.28
CA LEU A 434 23.90 17.76 -1.04
C LEU A 434 22.85 17.18 -1.99
N GLU A 435 21.64 16.94 -1.51
CA GLU A 435 20.56 16.32 -2.29
C GLU A 435 20.05 17.24 -3.41
N ALA A 436 19.90 18.53 -3.13
CA ALA A 436 19.57 19.53 -4.13
C ALA A 436 20.63 19.60 -5.24
N LEU A 437 21.91 19.68 -4.86
CA LEU A 437 23.02 19.73 -5.81
C LEU A 437 23.14 18.43 -6.62
N ARG A 438 22.92 17.26 -5.99
CA ARG A 438 22.87 15.96 -6.66
C ARG A 438 21.84 15.94 -7.77
N LYS A 439 20.61 16.37 -7.50
CA LYS A 439 19.53 16.37 -8.49
C LYS A 439 19.83 17.36 -9.62
N LEU A 440 20.24 18.58 -9.29
CA LEU A 440 20.60 19.59 -10.29
C LEU A 440 21.71 19.11 -11.21
N LEU A 441 22.76 18.49 -10.65
CA LEU A 441 23.85 17.89 -11.42
C LEU A 441 23.34 16.74 -12.32
N ASN A 442 22.50 15.86 -11.80
CA ASN A 442 21.96 14.75 -12.57
C ASN A 442 21.09 15.23 -13.74
N ASP A 443 20.24 16.24 -13.51
CA ASP A 443 19.39 16.84 -14.54
C ASP A 443 20.23 17.58 -15.60
N GLU A 444 21.27 18.30 -15.18
CA GLU A 444 22.22 18.98 -16.08
C GLU A 444 23.03 17.98 -16.93
N ILE A 445 23.60 16.94 -16.29
CA ILE A 445 24.34 15.86 -16.98
C ILE A 445 23.40 15.14 -17.97
N ARG A 446 22.15 14.86 -17.59
CA ARG A 446 21.16 14.27 -18.50
C ARG A 446 20.79 15.18 -19.66
N SER A 447 20.65 16.49 -19.43
CA SER A 447 20.40 17.46 -20.49
C SER A 447 21.52 17.41 -21.54
N ARG A 448 22.78 17.27 -21.10
CA ARG A 448 23.97 17.13 -21.96
C ARG A 448 24.19 15.77 -22.62
N SER A 449 23.52 14.71 -22.16
CA SER A 449 23.58 13.41 -22.83
C SER A 449 23.22 13.49 -24.32
N ARG A 450 22.50 14.55 -24.71
CA ARG A 450 22.10 14.86 -26.07
C ARG A 450 23.24 15.40 -26.94
N SER A 451 24.14 16.21 -26.38
CA SER A 451 25.23 16.86 -27.12
C SER A 451 26.55 16.10 -27.06
N ASN A 452 26.92 15.52 -25.91
CA ASN A 452 28.20 14.81 -25.74
C ASN A 452 28.07 13.59 -24.82
N VAL A 453 28.00 12.40 -25.42
CA VAL A 453 27.77 11.12 -24.74
C VAL A 453 28.96 10.71 -23.88
N ILE A 454 30.18 11.03 -24.31
CA ILE A 454 31.42 10.60 -23.64
C ILE A 454 31.66 11.44 -22.40
N GLU A 455 31.53 12.76 -22.52
CA GLU A 455 31.62 13.67 -21.39
C GLU A 455 30.52 13.39 -20.36
N THR A 456 29.28 13.17 -20.82
CA THR A 456 28.16 12.80 -19.96
C THR A 456 28.46 11.54 -19.16
N ARG A 457 29.01 10.50 -19.81
CA ARG A 457 29.36 9.25 -19.13
C ARG A 457 30.37 9.49 -18.01
N LYS A 458 31.45 10.23 -18.29
CA LYS A 458 32.49 10.56 -17.30
C LYS A 458 31.92 11.32 -16.10
N PHE A 459 31.04 12.30 -16.33
CA PHE A 459 30.41 13.04 -15.24
C PHE A 459 29.39 12.22 -14.45
N SER A 460 28.60 11.36 -15.13
CA SER A 460 27.71 10.42 -14.46
C SER A 460 28.47 9.45 -13.55
N GLU A 461 29.56 8.86 -14.03
CA GLU A 461 30.39 7.94 -13.25
C GLU A 461 31.01 8.65 -12.03
N ARG A 462 31.54 9.86 -12.19
CA ARG A 462 32.06 10.66 -11.06
C ARG A 462 30.98 11.03 -10.04
N LEU A 463 29.78 11.36 -10.50
CA LEU A 463 28.63 11.63 -9.63
C LEU A 463 28.26 10.38 -8.83
N GLU A 464 28.13 9.24 -9.50
CA GLU A 464 27.81 7.95 -8.87
C GLU A 464 28.89 7.52 -7.88
N GLU A 465 30.17 7.71 -8.20
CA GLU A 465 31.29 7.38 -7.32
C GLU A 465 31.31 8.27 -6.07
N ALA A 466 31.10 9.58 -6.19
CA ALA A 466 30.99 10.49 -5.05
C ALA A 466 29.83 10.09 -4.11
N ILE A 467 28.68 9.72 -4.68
CA ILE A 467 27.51 9.24 -3.94
C ILE A 467 27.79 7.88 -3.28
N ALA A 468 28.48 6.96 -3.97
CA ALA A 468 28.82 5.66 -3.42
C ALA A 468 29.80 5.78 -2.23
N ARG A 469 30.79 6.68 -2.32
CA ARG A 469 31.74 6.98 -1.23
C ARG A 469 31.04 7.64 -0.02
N TYR A 470 30.03 8.48 -0.26
CA TYR A 470 29.14 8.97 0.80
C TYR A 470 28.38 7.84 1.50
N HIS A 471 27.74 6.97 0.73
CA HIS A 471 26.90 5.89 1.25
C HIS A 471 27.69 4.79 1.99
N THR A 472 28.99 4.68 1.73
CA THR A 472 29.89 3.76 2.42
C THR A 472 30.55 4.38 3.67
N ASN A 473 30.14 5.59 4.09
CA ASN A 473 30.76 6.39 5.15
C ASN A 473 32.27 6.62 4.94
N ALA A 474 32.77 6.50 3.72
CA ALA A 474 34.18 6.74 3.41
C ALA A 474 34.54 8.23 3.48
N ILE A 475 33.54 9.10 3.32
CA ILE A 475 33.63 10.57 3.39
C ILE A 475 32.37 11.15 4.04
N SER A 476 32.51 12.28 4.73
CA SER A 476 31.45 13.01 5.42
C SER A 476 30.55 13.80 4.46
N THR A 477 29.34 14.18 4.90
CA THR A 477 28.41 15.02 4.10
C THR A 477 29.07 16.29 3.57
N VAL A 478 29.95 16.91 4.36
CA VAL A 478 30.64 18.15 3.96
C VAL A 478 31.66 17.89 2.85
N GLU A 479 32.41 16.79 2.94
CA GLU A 479 33.39 16.39 1.92
C GLU A 479 32.70 16.02 0.60
N VAL A 480 31.59 15.28 0.66
CA VAL A 480 30.81 14.93 -0.54
C VAL A 480 30.20 16.17 -1.16
N LEU A 481 29.66 17.08 -0.36
CA LEU A 481 29.12 18.35 -0.85
C LEU A 481 30.20 19.15 -1.59
N GLN A 482 31.44 19.17 -1.08
CA GLN A 482 32.58 19.80 -1.77
C GLN A 482 32.93 19.10 -3.08
N GLU A 483 32.93 17.77 -3.12
CA GLU A 483 33.14 17.00 -4.35
C GLU A 483 32.05 17.29 -5.40
N LEU A 484 30.78 17.40 -4.98
CA LEU A 484 29.68 17.76 -5.87
C LEU A 484 29.80 19.21 -6.36
N ILE A 485 30.26 20.15 -5.52
CA ILE A 485 30.53 21.54 -5.93
C ILE A 485 31.68 21.56 -6.96
N ALA A 486 32.73 20.78 -6.74
CA ALA A 486 33.83 20.66 -7.70
C ALA A 486 33.35 20.07 -9.03
N LEU A 487 32.54 19.01 -8.98
CA LEU A 487 31.93 18.41 -10.17
C LEU A 487 31.04 19.41 -10.91
N ALA A 488 30.27 20.25 -10.20
CA ALA A 488 29.46 21.31 -10.80
C ALA A 488 30.31 22.33 -11.57
N LYS A 489 31.47 22.70 -11.01
CA LYS A 489 32.42 23.58 -11.69
C LYS A 489 33.03 22.92 -12.93
N ASP A 490 33.41 21.65 -12.84
CA ASP A 490 33.97 20.91 -13.97
C ASP A 490 32.97 20.77 -15.12
N VAL A 491 31.70 20.47 -14.81
CA VAL A 491 30.60 20.42 -15.79
C VAL A 491 30.43 21.78 -16.45
N ARG A 492 30.52 22.88 -15.69
CA ARG A 492 30.42 24.23 -16.23
C ARG A 492 31.62 24.60 -17.10
N GLU A 493 32.85 24.32 -16.68
CA GLU A 493 34.06 24.62 -17.45
C GLU A 493 34.12 23.84 -18.77
N ALA A 494 33.69 22.58 -18.75
CA ALA A 494 33.50 21.78 -19.95
C ALA A 494 32.62 22.48 -21.00
N ARG A 495 31.61 23.24 -20.56
CA ARG A 495 30.75 24.05 -21.44
C ARG A 495 31.54 25.12 -22.20
N ASN A 496 32.33 25.89 -21.45
CA ASN A 496 33.01 27.06 -21.97
C ASN A 496 34.17 26.66 -22.90
N ARG A 497 34.74 25.46 -22.68
CA ARG A 497 35.84 24.92 -23.49
C ARG A 497 35.48 24.73 -24.97
N GLY A 498 34.21 24.46 -25.27
CA GLY A 498 33.74 24.39 -26.66
C GLY A 498 33.82 25.73 -27.39
N GLU A 499 33.59 26.83 -26.67
CA GLU A 499 33.63 28.19 -27.23
C GLU A 499 35.07 28.68 -27.49
N GLU A 500 36.03 28.26 -26.66
CA GLU A 500 37.44 28.67 -26.75
C GLU A 500 38.25 27.92 -27.82
N THR A 501 37.83 26.71 -28.20
CA THR A 501 38.60 25.83 -29.10
C THR A 501 38.31 26.03 -30.59
N GLY A 502 37.33 26.87 -30.94
CA GLY A 502 36.93 27.18 -32.32
C GLY A 502 36.25 26.03 -33.06
N LEU A 503 35.83 24.98 -32.34
CA LEU A 503 35.10 23.81 -32.85
C LEU A 503 33.60 24.00 -32.65
N SER A 504 32.78 23.40 -33.50
CA SER A 504 31.34 23.31 -33.24
C SER A 504 31.05 22.39 -32.05
N PRO A 505 29.91 22.55 -31.34
CA PRO A 505 29.54 21.67 -30.23
C PRO A 505 29.53 20.17 -30.61
N GLU A 506 29.14 19.85 -31.84
CA GLU A 506 29.15 18.49 -32.37
C GLU A 506 30.58 17.98 -32.61
N GLU A 507 31.48 18.83 -33.10
CA GLU A 507 32.89 18.50 -33.31
C GLU A 507 33.62 18.24 -32.00
N VAL A 508 33.31 19.01 -30.95
CA VAL A 508 33.84 18.79 -29.59
C VAL A 508 33.45 17.40 -29.09
N ALA A 509 32.22 16.98 -29.30
CA ALA A 509 31.76 15.67 -28.85
C ALA A 509 32.43 14.51 -29.60
N PHE A 510 32.70 14.66 -30.91
CA PHE A 510 33.50 13.69 -31.65
C PHE A 510 34.99 13.72 -31.25
N PHE A 511 35.53 14.90 -30.95
CA PHE A 511 36.89 15.05 -30.43
C PHE A 511 37.05 14.32 -29.10
N ASP A 512 36.13 14.49 -28.16
CA ASP A 512 36.20 13.83 -26.84
C ASP A 512 36.10 12.31 -26.94
N ALA A 513 35.31 11.79 -27.89
CA ALA A 513 35.23 10.36 -28.18
C ALA A 513 36.53 9.77 -28.73
N LEU A 514 37.35 10.58 -29.39
CA LEU A 514 38.67 10.19 -29.88
C LEU A 514 39.75 10.39 -28.81
N ALA A 515 39.63 11.44 -28.00
CA ALA A 515 40.58 11.77 -26.95
C ALA A 515 40.46 10.87 -25.71
N GLU A 516 39.46 9.99 -25.63
CA GLU A 516 39.36 8.95 -24.59
C GLU A 516 40.54 7.98 -24.64
N ASN A 517 41.17 7.80 -25.80
CA ASN A 517 42.39 7.01 -25.91
C ASN A 517 43.64 7.89 -25.67
N GLU A 518 44.27 7.74 -24.51
CA GLU A 518 45.49 8.46 -24.15
C GLU A 518 46.63 8.25 -25.18
N SER A 519 46.76 7.04 -25.75
CA SER A 519 47.78 6.78 -26.77
C SER A 519 47.50 7.56 -28.06
N ALA A 520 46.24 7.81 -28.40
CA ALA A 520 45.88 8.62 -29.55
C ALA A 520 46.20 10.10 -29.32
N VAL A 521 46.00 10.60 -28.11
CA VAL A 521 46.38 11.96 -27.72
C VAL A 521 47.90 12.13 -27.77
N GLU A 522 48.66 11.16 -27.26
CA GLU A 522 50.13 11.20 -27.26
C GLU A 522 50.75 11.06 -28.66
N VAL A 523 50.18 10.20 -29.52
CA VAL A 523 50.74 9.89 -30.84
C VAL A 523 50.32 10.90 -31.92
N LEU A 524 49.06 11.35 -31.90
CA LEU A 524 48.51 12.24 -32.93
C LEU A 524 48.46 13.71 -32.49
N GLY A 525 48.37 13.97 -31.19
CA GLY A 525 48.18 15.32 -30.65
C GLY A 525 46.77 15.88 -30.91
N ASN A 526 46.41 16.90 -30.13
CA ASN A 526 45.07 17.49 -30.14
C ASN A 526 44.68 18.06 -31.51
N ASP A 527 45.60 18.70 -32.25
CA ASP A 527 45.28 19.33 -33.53
C ASP A 527 44.86 18.31 -34.61
N GLN A 528 45.49 17.14 -34.62
CA GLN A 528 45.15 16.09 -35.57
C GLN A 528 43.84 15.39 -35.18
N LEU A 529 43.58 15.21 -33.88
CA LEU A 529 42.30 14.70 -33.39
C LEU A 529 41.12 15.62 -33.76
N LYS A 530 41.32 16.94 -33.73
CA LYS A 530 40.32 17.92 -34.20
C LYS A 530 39.99 17.75 -35.69
N VAL A 531 41.01 17.54 -36.53
CA VAL A 531 40.81 17.28 -37.96
C VAL A 531 40.01 15.98 -38.18
N ILE A 532 40.31 14.94 -37.40
CA ILE A 532 39.58 13.66 -37.47
C ILE A 532 38.13 13.86 -37.03
N ALA A 533 37.87 14.62 -35.96
CA ALA A 533 36.53 14.94 -35.48
C ALA A 533 35.69 15.68 -36.54
N HIS A 534 36.27 16.69 -37.21
CA HIS A 534 35.62 17.41 -38.31
C HIS A 534 35.28 16.48 -39.50
N GLU A 535 36.24 15.65 -39.93
CA GLU A 535 36.02 14.71 -41.04
C GLU A 535 34.98 13.63 -40.69
N LEU A 536 34.96 13.16 -39.44
CA LEU A 536 33.94 12.23 -38.94
C LEU A 536 32.56 12.86 -38.98
N LEU A 537 32.38 14.06 -38.43
CA LEU A 537 31.10 14.77 -38.43
C LEU A 537 30.57 14.94 -39.86
N LYS A 538 31.40 15.48 -40.76
CA LYS A 538 31.06 15.71 -42.16
C LYS A 538 30.69 14.43 -42.90
N THR A 539 31.46 13.36 -42.70
CA THR A 539 31.22 12.08 -43.37
C THR A 539 29.96 11.40 -42.85
N LEU A 540 29.71 11.46 -41.54
CA LEU A 540 28.53 10.90 -40.92
C LEU A 540 27.28 11.64 -41.42
N GLN A 541 27.24 12.96 -41.39
CA GLN A 541 26.11 13.75 -41.92
C GLN A 541 25.80 13.42 -43.40
N ALA A 542 26.82 13.21 -44.24
CA ALA A 542 26.63 12.90 -45.65
C ALA A 542 26.12 11.47 -45.94
N ASN A 543 26.23 10.54 -44.98
CA ASN A 543 25.94 9.10 -45.19
C ASN A 543 24.78 8.57 -44.34
N VAL A 544 24.12 9.43 -43.56
CA VAL A 544 22.99 9.04 -42.71
C VAL A 544 21.71 8.96 -43.53
N THR A 545 20.97 7.86 -43.35
CA THR A 545 19.65 7.64 -43.96
C THR A 545 18.58 7.72 -42.87
N VAL A 546 17.35 8.10 -43.23
CA VAL A 546 16.24 8.36 -42.26
C VAL A 546 15.96 7.15 -41.33
N ASP A 547 16.24 5.92 -41.76
CA ASP A 547 15.96 4.67 -40.99
C ASP A 547 17.20 4.04 -40.32
N TRP A 548 18.33 4.73 -40.23
CA TRP A 548 19.61 4.07 -39.91
C TRP A 548 19.69 3.45 -38.50
N ALA A 549 19.04 4.05 -37.50
CA ALA A 549 19.09 3.62 -36.10
C ALA A 549 18.40 2.25 -35.85
N HIS A 550 17.53 1.84 -36.77
CA HIS A 550 16.74 0.61 -36.66
C HIS A 550 17.18 -0.49 -37.64
N ARG A 551 18.16 -0.24 -38.53
CA ARG A 551 18.65 -1.21 -39.50
C ARG A 551 20.11 -1.58 -39.25
N ASP A 552 20.35 -2.84 -38.86
CA ASP A 552 21.71 -3.37 -38.60
C ASP A 552 22.68 -3.19 -39.78
N SER A 553 22.16 -3.26 -41.01
CA SER A 553 22.94 -3.05 -42.23
C SER A 553 23.45 -1.61 -42.39
N ALA A 554 22.72 -0.60 -41.88
CA ALA A 554 23.14 0.80 -41.91
C ALA A 554 24.20 1.08 -40.84
N ARG A 555 24.03 0.57 -39.61
CA ARG A 555 25.03 0.63 -38.54
C ARG A 555 26.36 -0.03 -38.94
N ALA A 556 26.30 -1.19 -39.59
CA ALA A 556 27.49 -1.88 -40.07
C ALA A 556 28.27 -1.05 -41.11
N ARG A 557 27.57 -0.35 -42.01
CA ARG A 557 28.20 0.55 -43.00
C ARG A 557 28.87 1.75 -42.33
N LEU A 558 28.21 2.41 -41.38
CA LEU A 558 28.79 3.53 -40.64
C LEU A 558 30.04 3.10 -39.85
N ARG A 559 29.99 1.92 -39.20
CA ARG A 559 31.17 1.36 -38.51
C ARG A 559 32.37 1.18 -39.45
N VAL A 560 32.15 0.72 -40.68
CA VAL A 560 33.21 0.57 -41.69
C VAL A 560 33.77 1.93 -42.11
N LEU A 561 32.92 2.95 -42.26
CA LEU A 561 33.36 4.31 -42.60
C LEU A 561 34.21 4.93 -41.48
N VAL A 562 33.75 4.84 -40.22
CA VAL A 562 34.51 5.32 -39.06
C VAL A 562 35.87 4.62 -38.98
N LYS A 563 35.92 3.28 -39.08
CA LYS A 563 37.19 2.53 -39.11
C LYS A 563 38.12 2.95 -40.24
N ARG A 564 37.58 3.29 -41.41
CA ARG A 564 38.37 3.76 -42.56
C ARG A 564 38.98 5.13 -42.29
N ILE A 565 38.22 6.06 -41.71
CA ILE A 565 38.68 7.40 -41.35
C ILE A 565 39.80 7.30 -40.31
N LEU A 566 39.57 6.56 -39.21
CA LEU A 566 40.58 6.36 -38.17
C LEU A 566 41.89 5.78 -38.72
N ARG A 567 41.81 4.78 -39.62
CA ARG A 567 43.01 4.22 -40.28
C ARG A 567 43.72 5.22 -41.20
N ARG A 568 42.96 6.04 -41.93
CA ARG A 568 43.53 7.04 -42.86
C ARG A 568 44.37 8.09 -42.13
N PHE A 569 43.94 8.51 -40.95
CA PHE A 569 44.62 9.52 -40.16
C PHE A 569 45.63 8.97 -39.16
N GLY A 570 45.90 7.65 -39.20
CA GLY A 570 46.93 7.03 -38.37
C GLY A 570 46.52 6.82 -36.91
N TYR A 571 45.22 6.72 -36.61
CA TYR A 571 44.74 6.45 -35.25
C TYR A 571 45.31 5.12 -34.74
N PRO A 572 45.90 5.09 -33.53
CA PRO A 572 46.55 3.90 -32.99
C PRO A 572 45.61 2.68 -32.98
N PRO A 573 46.12 1.47 -33.31
CA PRO A 573 45.30 0.27 -33.40
C PRO A 573 44.85 -0.25 -32.01
N ASP A 574 45.57 0.10 -30.95
CA ASP A 574 45.17 -0.12 -29.57
C ASP A 574 43.90 0.70 -29.24
N LEU A 575 42.91 0.03 -28.65
CA LEU A 575 41.59 0.60 -28.33
C LEU A 575 40.84 1.24 -29.51
N GLN A 576 41.25 0.99 -30.77
CA GLN A 576 40.55 1.49 -31.97
C GLN A 576 39.08 1.03 -32.02
N ASP A 577 38.78 -0.18 -31.55
CA ASP A 577 37.40 -0.68 -31.46
C ASP A 577 36.56 0.00 -30.37
N GLU A 578 37.19 0.62 -29.38
CA GLU A 578 36.52 1.42 -28.35
C GLU A 578 36.24 2.83 -28.86
N ALA A 579 37.22 3.48 -29.49
CA ALA A 579 37.03 4.76 -30.17
C ALA A 579 35.91 4.68 -31.23
N VAL A 580 35.86 3.59 -32.00
CA VAL A 580 34.77 3.34 -32.96
C VAL A 580 33.41 3.22 -32.26
N ARG A 581 33.35 2.58 -31.10
CA ARG A 581 32.11 2.46 -30.31
C ARG A 581 31.68 3.83 -29.77
N GLY A 582 32.62 4.61 -29.23
CA GLY A 582 32.37 5.97 -28.73
C GLY A 582 31.83 6.89 -29.81
N VAL A 583 32.50 6.94 -30.98
CA VAL A 583 32.08 7.75 -32.14
C VAL A 583 30.70 7.32 -32.66
N LEU A 584 30.39 6.02 -32.70
CA LEU A 584 29.07 5.56 -33.12
C LEU A 584 27.97 5.90 -32.10
N ALA A 585 28.25 5.79 -30.81
CA ALA A 585 27.31 6.19 -29.76
C ALA A 585 27.02 7.71 -29.82
N GLN A 586 28.05 8.51 -30.07
CA GLN A 586 27.92 9.96 -30.28
C GLN A 586 27.08 10.27 -31.53
N ALA A 587 27.31 9.56 -32.64
CA ALA A 587 26.51 9.71 -33.85
C ALA A 587 25.03 9.32 -33.63
N GLU A 588 24.76 8.27 -32.84
CA GLU A 588 23.40 7.86 -32.46
C GLU A 588 22.67 8.95 -31.66
N ALA A 589 23.34 9.60 -30.72
CA ALA A 589 22.75 10.67 -29.93
C ALA A 589 22.42 11.91 -30.78
N MET A 590 23.37 12.36 -31.60
CA MET A 590 23.20 13.52 -32.49
C MET A 590 22.04 13.35 -33.49
N LEU A 591 21.85 12.16 -34.04
CA LEU A 591 20.89 11.93 -35.13
C LEU A 591 19.45 11.67 -34.64
N ARG A 592 19.24 11.44 -33.34
CA ARG A 592 17.91 11.45 -32.72
C ARG A 592 17.27 12.83 -32.70
N GLU A 593 18.04 13.89 -32.95
CA GLU A 593 17.58 15.28 -32.97
C GLU A 593 17.06 15.72 -34.35
N ILE A 594 17.50 15.04 -35.42
CA ILE A 594 17.16 15.38 -36.81
C ILE A 594 15.87 14.67 -37.27
N ALA A 595 15.44 13.63 -36.56
CA ALA A 595 14.22 12.85 -36.82
C ALA A 595 13.10 13.26 -35.87
#